data_AF-U9VZA0-F1
#
_entry.id   AF-U9VZA0-F1
#
_cell.length_a   1.000
_cell.length_b   1.000
_cell.length_c   1.000
_cell.angle_alpha   90.00
_cell.angle_beta   90.00
_cell.angle_gamma   90.00
#
_symmetry.space_group_name_H-M   'P 1'
#
loop_
_entity.id
_entity.type
_entity.pdbx_description
1 polymer ?
#
loop_
_entity_poly.entity_id
_entity_poly.type
_entity_poly.pdbx_seq_one_letter_code
_entity_poly.pdbx_strand_id
1 'polypeptide(L)'
;MIFQDLILQNFGPYKGRHCINLLPDADRPIVLFGGLNGGGKTTLMDALRLVLYGQRAQCSTRNNLAYADFLNQCRNRHANGTPTQLELSFLLTLNNAAQPTEFRIRRTWDTLGKKERDTLEVFEDTELKPDLVNGWDGEIETLLPLGISNLFLFDGEQVKELAERDNLSPSCGQ
;
A
#
# COMPACT_ATOMS: atom_id res chain seq x y z
N MET A 1 -2.70 -9.51 11.87
CA MET A 1 -2.63 -9.38 10.41
C MET A 1 -1.18 -9.59 9.99
N ILE A 2 -0.93 -10.38 8.94
CA ILE A 2 0.43 -10.63 8.40
C ILE A 2 0.38 -10.47 6.89
N PHE A 3 1.18 -9.56 6.32
CA PHE A 3 1.27 -9.43 4.85
C PHE A 3 2.00 -10.62 4.24
N GLN A 4 1.52 -11.09 3.10
CA GLN A 4 2.07 -12.25 2.41
C GLN A 4 2.79 -11.88 1.13
N ASP A 5 2.09 -11.22 0.21
CA ASP A 5 2.64 -10.87 -1.10
C ASP A 5 2.18 -9.47 -1.49
N LEU A 6 3.11 -8.68 -2.02
CA LEU A 6 2.82 -7.45 -2.74
C LEU A 6 3.21 -7.62 -4.20
N ILE A 7 2.24 -7.46 -5.08
CA ILE A 7 2.44 -7.49 -6.52
C ILE A 7 2.33 -6.06 -7.06
N LEU A 8 3.35 -5.66 -7.81
CA LEU A 8 3.36 -4.39 -8.52
C LEU A 8 3.44 -4.68 -10.02
N GLN A 9 2.52 -4.10 -10.78
CA GLN A 9 2.55 -4.19 -12.23
C GLN A 9 2.51 -2.80 -12.85
N ASN A 10 3.57 -2.43 -13.55
CA ASN A 10 3.69 -1.14 -14.24
C ASN A 10 3.48 0.07 -13.32
N PHE A 11 4.01 0.03 -12.10
CA PHE A 11 3.85 1.05 -11.06
C PHE A 11 5.18 1.75 -10.77
N GLY A 12 5.24 3.07 -10.93
CA GLY A 12 6.43 3.90 -10.74
C GLY A 12 7.64 3.34 -11.52
N PRO A 13 8.76 3.01 -10.87
CA PRO A 13 9.93 2.43 -11.53
C PRO A 13 9.75 0.95 -11.91
N TYR A 14 8.75 0.25 -11.36
CA TYR A 14 8.52 -1.18 -11.58
C TYR A 14 7.80 -1.43 -12.92
N LYS A 15 8.56 -1.75 -13.98
CA LYS A 15 8.02 -2.15 -15.29
C LYS A 15 7.71 -3.65 -15.32
N GLY A 16 6.55 -4.03 -15.87
CA GLY A 16 6.10 -5.42 -15.88
C GLY A 16 5.59 -5.85 -14.51
N ARG A 17 5.39 -7.16 -14.32
CA ARG A 17 4.87 -7.74 -13.07
C ARG A 17 6.00 -8.14 -12.14
N HIS A 18 6.01 -7.59 -10.94
CA HIS A 18 6.92 -7.91 -9.83
C HIS A 18 6.12 -8.53 -8.70
N CYS A 19 6.59 -9.63 -8.13
CA CYS A 19 5.97 -10.31 -6.99
C CYS A 19 6.96 -10.27 -5.83
N ILE A 20 6.55 -9.67 -4.72
CA ILE A 20 7.40 -9.46 -3.56
C ILE A 20 6.80 -10.25 -2.41
N ASN A 21 7.54 -11.26 -1.95
CA ASN A 21 7.19 -12.00 -0.75
C ASN A 21 7.46 -11.13 0.50
N LEU A 22 6.43 -10.97 1.32
CA LEU A 22 6.42 -10.23 2.58
C LEU A 22 6.31 -11.16 3.79
N LEU A 23 6.16 -12.49 3.59
CA LEU A 23 6.16 -13.45 4.68
C LEU A 23 7.53 -13.52 5.34
N PRO A 24 7.62 -13.30 6.66
CA PRO A 24 8.82 -13.63 7.41
C PRO A 24 8.95 -15.16 7.60
N ASP A 25 10.19 -15.63 7.75
CA ASP A 25 10.42 -17.01 8.20
C ASP A 25 10.30 -17.05 9.74
N ALA A 26 9.98 -18.23 10.29
CA ALA A 26 9.88 -18.42 11.75
C ALA A 26 11.16 -17.98 12.50
N ASP A 27 12.33 -18.25 11.92
CA ASP A 27 13.64 -17.87 12.46
C ASP A 27 14.13 -16.50 11.93
N ARG A 28 13.40 -15.87 11.01
CA ARG A 28 13.73 -14.58 10.39
C ARG A 28 12.49 -13.68 10.37
N PRO A 29 12.12 -13.09 11.52
CA PRO A 29 10.88 -12.33 11.68
C PRO A 29 10.89 -10.96 10.94
N ILE A 30 12.01 -10.59 10.30
CA ILE A 30 12.19 -9.30 9.64
C ILE A 30 12.48 -9.52 8.16
N VAL A 31 11.64 -8.92 7.32
CA VAL A 31 11.88 -8.80 5.87
C VAL A 31 12.54 -7.45 5.61
N LEU A 32 13.77 -7.46 5.10
CA LEU A 32 14.55 -6.25 4.83
C LEU A 32 14.62 -5.95 3.33
N PHE A 33 14.09 -4.80 2.92
CA PHE A 33 14.23 -4.28 1.57
C PHE A 33 15.39 -3.28 1.48
N GLY A 34 16.57 -3.78 1.10
CA GLY A 34 17.74 -2.96 0.81
C GLY A 34 17.74 -2.44 -0.63
N GLY A 35 18.12 -1.17 -0.82
CA GLY A 35 18.25 -0.60 -2.15
C GLY A 35 18.87 0.79 -2.14
N LEU A 36 19.44 1.21 -3.25
CA LEU A 36 19.98 2.56 -3.42
C LEU A 36 18.87 3.61 -3.42
N ASN A 37 19.23 4.88 -3.21
CA ASN A 37 18.29 5.99 -3.37
C ASN A 37 17.80 6.06 -4.82
N GLY A 38 16.51 6.32 -4.99
CA GLY A 38 15.85 6.18 -6.29
C GLY A 38 15.56 4.73 -6.72
N GLY A 39 15.96 3.72 -5.94
CA GLY A 39 15.73 2.30 -6.24
C GLY A 39 14.28 1.81 -6.02
N GLY A 40 13.33 2.69 -5.75
CA GLY A 40 11.91 2.34 -5.62
C GLY A 40 11.44 1.93 -4.21
N LYS A 41 12.26 2.13 -3.16
CA LYS A 41 11.90 1.81 -1.76
C LYS A 41 10.68 2.60 -1.29
N THR A 42 10.69 3.92 -1.41
CA THR A 42 9.53 4.78 -1.07
C THR A 42 8.32 4.44 -1.93
N THR A 43 8.54 4.11 -3.21
CA THR A 43 7.47 3.66 -4.10
C THR A 43 6.84 2.34 -3.64
N LEU A 44 7.59 1.44 -3.02
CA LEU A 44 7.05 0.22 -2.40
C LEU A 44 6.10 0.55 -1.25
N MET A 45 6.46 1.52 -0.40
CA MET A 45 5.59 2.00 0.68
C MET A 45 4.35 2.71 0.15
N ASP A 46 4.49 3.55 -0.88
CA ASP A 46 3.34 4.18 -1.54
C ASP A 46 2.42 3.14 -2.18
N ALA A 47 2.95 2.05 -2.73
CA ALA A 47 2.14 0.94 -3.26
C ALA A 47 1.28 0.28 -2.18
N LEU A 48 1.86 0.01 -0.99
CA LEU A 48 1.13 -0.53 0.16
C LEU A 48 0.01 0.42 0.62
N ARG A 49 0.32 1.72 0.73
CA ARG A 49 -0.69 2.72 1.11
C ARG A 49 -1.80 2.82 0.06
N LEU A 50 -1.45 2.83 -1.22
CA LEU A 50 -2.41 2.98 -2.32
C LEU A 50 -3.31 1.74 -2.47
N VAL A 51 -2.77 0.52 -2.39
CA VAL A 51 -3.58 -0.69 -2.50
C VAL A 51 -4.59 -0.79 -1.35
N LEU A 52 -4.18 -0.44 -0.12
CA LEU A 52 -5.04 -0.46 1.06
C LEU A 52 -6.09 0.66 1.03
N TYR A 53 -5.69 1.91 0.79
CA TYR A 53 -6.51 3.09 1.05
C TYR A 53 -7.02 3.83 -0.19
N GLY A 54 -6.56 3.46 -1.39
CA GLY A 54 -6.98 4.08 -2.65
C GLY A 54 -6.84 5.61 -2.63
N GLN A 55 -7.92 6.31 -2.96
CA GLN A 55 -7.96 7.78 -2.98
C GLN A 55 -7.67 8.43 -1.62
N ARG A 56 -7.85 7.71 -0.51
CA ARG A 56 -7.56 8.22 0.83
C ARG A 56 -6.06 8.13 1.18
N ALA A 57 -5.28 7.37 0.41
CA ALA A 57 -3.85 7.21 0.64
C ALA A 57 -3.10 8.54 0.57
N GLN A 58 -2.22 8.74 1.56
CA GLN A 58 -1.20 9.80 1.54
C GLN A 58 0.08 9.22 0.94
N CYS A 59 0.30 9.49 -0.34
CA CYS A 59 1.49 9.02 -1.07
C CYS A 59 2.49 10.16 -1.23
N SER A 60 3.78 9.81 -1.21
CA SER A 60 4.89 10.78 -1.22
C SER A 60 4.87 11.74 -2.43
N THR A 61 4.43 11.26 -3.60
CA THR A 61 4.44 12.04 -4.84
C THR A 61 3.14 12.78 -5.15
N ARG A 62 2.09 12.65 -4.32
CA ARG A 62 0.75 13.13 -4.67
C ARG A 62 0.64 14.66 -4.80
N ASN A 63 1.38 15.44 -4.01
CA ASN A 63 1.54 16.90 -4.17
C ASN A 63 0.27 17.67 -4.60
N ASN A 64 -0.86 17.46 -3.91
CA ASN A 64 -2.19 18.06 -4.19
C ASN A 64 -2.83 17.73 -5.55
N LEU A 65 -2.30 16.76 -6.29
CA LEU A 65 -2.91 16.28 -7.54
C LEU A 65 -4.30 15.68 -7.27
N ALA A 66 -5.19 15.89 -8.25
CA ALA A 66 -6.43 15.13 -8.31
C ALA A 66 -6.10 13.63 -8.40
N TYR A 67 -7.00 12.78 -7.89
CA TYR A 67 -6.70 11.35 -7.77
C TYR A 67 -6.39 10.69 -9.12
N ALA A 68 -7.13 11.04 -10.18
CA ALA A 68 -6.86 10.55 -11.52
C ALA A 68 -5.44 10.94 -12.01
N ASP A 69 -5.09 12.23 -11.92
CA ASP A 69 -3.75 12.71 -12.32
C ASP A 69 -2.63 12.02 -11.53
N PHE A 70 -2.86 11.76 -10.25
CA PHE A 70 -1.94 11.00 -9.41
C PHE A 70 -1.79 9.54 -9.88
N LEU A 71 -2.89 8.85 -10.19
CA LEU A 71 -2.85 7.48 -10.74
C LEU A 71 -2.08 7.43 -12.05
N ASN A 72 -2.23 8.44 -12.90
CA ASN A 72 -1.44 8.60 -14.12
C ASN A 72 0.05 8.75 -13.85
N GLN A 73 0.42 9.60 -12.89
CA GLN A 73 1.81 9.80 -12.50
C GLN A 73 2.45 8.51 -11.95
N CYS A 74 1.65 7.68 -11.28
CA CYS A 74 2.08 6.39 -10.74
C CYS A 74 2.35 5.33 -11.81
N ARG A 75 2.07 5.57 -13.09
CA ARG A 75 2.31 4.58 -14.14
C ARG A 75 3.78 4.52 -14.52
N ASN A 76 4.25 3.32 -14.84
CA ASN A 76 5.57 3.17 -15.44
C ASN A 76 5.59 3.77 -16.85
N ARG A 77 6.50 4.72 -17.09
CA ARG A 77 6.60 5.48 -18.36
C ARG A 77 6.96 4.62 -19.58
N HIS A 78 7.40 3.39 -19.36
CA HIS A 78 7.80 2.46 -20.43
C HIS A 78 6.79 1.32 -20.64
N ALA A 79 5.66 1.34 -19.94
CA ALA A 79 4.61 0.33 -19.99
C ALA A 79 3.40 0.83 -20.81
N ASN A 80 3.62 1.01 -22.12
CA ASN A 80 2.62 1.58 -23.02
C ASN A 80 1.46 0.60 -23.27
N GLY A 81 0.23 1.08 -23.12
CA GLY A 81 -0.98 0.32 -23.46
C GLY A 81 -1.31 -0.86 -22.54
N THR A 82 -0.61 -0.97 -21.40
CA THR A 82 -0.89 -1.97 -20.37
C THR A 82 -1.41 -1.30 -19.11
N PRO A 83 -2.37 -1.92 -18.41
CA PRO A 83 -2.87 -1.40 -17.15
C PRO A 83 -1.77 -1.42 -16.08
N THR A 84 -1.94 -0.53 -15.11
CA THR A 84 -1.19 -0.56 -13.85
C THR A 84 -2.04 -1.29 -12.82
N GLN A 85 -1.40 -2.18 -12.05
CA GLN A 85 -2.07 -2.97 -11.03
C GLN A 85 -1.21 -3.04 -9.77
N LEU A 86 -1.87 -2.96 -8.62
CA LEU A 86 -1.32 -3.29 -7.32
C LEU A 86 -2.16 -4.40 -6.70
N GLU A 87 -1.53 -5.37 -6.06
CA GLU A 87 -2.23 -6.41 -5.33
C GLU A 87 -1.49 -6.73 -4.04
N LEU A 88 -2.23 -6.83 -2.93
CA LEU A 88 -1.70 -7.17 -1.62
C LEU A 88 -2.49 -8.35 -1.07
N SER A 89 -1.80 -9.43 -0.70
CA SER A 89 -2.36 -10.55 0.03
C SER A 89 -1.89 -10.52 1.49
N PHE A 90 -2.77 -10.86 2.43
CA PHE A 90 -2.46 -10.91 3.85
C PHE A 90 -3.35 -11.87 4.61
N LEU A 91 -2.84 -12.39 5.72
CA LEU A 91 -3.57 -13.24 6.66
C LEU A 91 -4.17 -12.40 7.79
N LEU A 92 -5.45 -12.62 8.08
CA LEU A 92 -6.16 -11.97 9.17
C LEU A 92 -6.78 -13.03 10.10
N THR A 93 -6.43 -12.98 11.38
CA THR A 93 -7.07 -13.82 12.41
C THR A 93 -8.28 -13.07 12.98
N LEU A 94 -9.48 -13.49 12.60
CA LEU A 94 -10.73 -12.92 13.09
C LEU A 94 -11.20 -13.68 14.34
N ASN A 95 -11.71 -12.97 15.35
CA ASN A 95 -12.43 -13.55 16.50
C ASN A 95 -11.74 -14.74 17.21
N ASN A 96 -10.41 -14.74 17.28
CA ASN A 96 -9.62 -15.87 17.82
C ASN A 96 -9.89 -17.22 17.12
N ALA A 97 -10.25 -17.17 15.83
CA ALA A 97 -10.41 -18.37 15.02
C ALA A 97 -9.10 -19.18 14.95
N ALA A 98 -9.23 -20.50 14.86
CA ALA A 98 -8.10 -21.41 14.82
C ALA A 98 -7.26 -21.28 13.53
N GLN A 99 -7.86 -20.83 12.44
CA GLN A 99 -7.19 -20.59 11.17
C GLN A 99 -7.38 -19.12 10.75
N PRO A 100 -6.32 -18.46 10.27
CA PRO A 100 -6.45 -17.13 9.68
C PRO A 100 -7.17 -17.21 8.33
N THR A 101 -7.92 -16.17 8.01
CA THR A 101 -8.52 -15.96 6.69
C THR A 101 -7.52 -15.27 5.78
N GLU A 102 -7.38 -15.73 4.53
CA GLU A 102 -6.57 -15.04 3.52
C GLU A 102 -7.41 -13.94 2.88
N PHE A 103 -6.90 -12.72 2.87
CA PHE A 103 -7.48 -11.61 2.13
C PHE A 103 -6.54 -11.21 1.00
N ARG A 104 -7.12 -10.85 -0.14
CA ARG A 104 -6.38 -10.28 -1.26
C ARG A 104 -7.12 -9.07 -1.81
N ILE A 105 -6.42 -7.95 -1.89
CA ILE A 105 -6.94 -6.70 -2.43
C ILE A 105 -6.20 -6.43 -3.72
N ARG A 106 -6.94 -6.15 -4.80
CA ARG A 106 -6.37 -5.74 -6.08
C ARG A 106 -6.95 -4.39 -6.50
N ARG A 107 -6.06 -3.47 -6.88
CA ARG A 107 -6.42 -2.21 -7.55
C ARG A 107 -5.85 -2.19 -8.94
N THR A 108 -6.69 -1.87 -9.92
CA THR A 108 -6.29 -1.78 -11.34
C THR A 108 -6.79 -0.48 -11.94
N TRP A 109 -5.92 0.21 -12.69
CA TRP A 109 -6.28 1.41 -13.44
C TRP A 109 -5.54 1.47 -14.78
N ASP A 110 -6.18 2.14 -15.75
CA ASP A 110 -5.62 2.34 -17.08
C ASP A 110 -6.20 3.61 -17.74
N THR A 111 -5.54 4.06 -18.81
CA THR A 111 -5.86 5.23 -19.62
C THR A 111 -6.54 4.92 -20.95
N LEU A 112 -6.87 3.64 -21.23
CA LEU A 112 -7.50 3.27 -22.50
C LEU A 112 -8.94 3.81 -22.66
N GLY A 113 -9.52 4.45 -21.64
CA GLY A 113 -10.78 5.19 -21.70
C GLY A 113 -10.62 6.64 -21.27
N LYS A 114 -11.48 7.54 -21.77
CA LYS A 114 -11.51 9.01 -21.46
C LYS A 114 -11.62 9.37 -19.96
N LYS A 115 -11.68 8.39 -19.06
CA LYS A 115 -11.63 8.52 -17.61
C LYS A 115 -10.85 7.36 -17.04
N GLU A 116 -9.76 7.64 -16.33
CA GLU A 116 -9.12 6.64 -15.48
C GLU A 116 -10.07 6.25 -14.36
N ARG A 117 -10.24 4.94 -14.17
CA ARG A 117 -11.05 4.39 -13.09
C ARG A 117 -10.19 3.42 -12.30
N ASP A 118 -9.91 3.80 -11.06
CA ASP A 118 -9.44 2.85 -10.04
C ASP A 118 -10.52 1.80 -9.82
N THR A 119 -10.21 0.56 -10.14
CA THR A 119 -11.08 -0.59 -9.96
C THR A 119 -10.53 -1.42 -8.81
N LEU A 120 -11.35 -1.58 -7.77
CA LEU A 120 -11.04 -2.38 -6.58
C LEU A 120 -11.70 -3.75 -6.67
N GLU A 121 -10.93 -4.79 -6.43
CA GLU A 121 -11.40 -6.16 -6.21
C GLU A 121 -10.90 -6.63 -4.84
N VAL A 122 -11.78 -7.29 -4.08
CA VAL A 122 -11.44 -7.85 -2.76
C VAL A 122 -11.82 -9.32 -2.77
N PHE A 123 -10.87 -10.17 -2.38
CA PHE A 123 -11.04 -11.61 -2.28
C PHE A 123 -10.84 -12.06 -0.84
N GLU A 124 -11.63 -13.06 -0.44
CA GLU A 124 -11.51 -13.77 0.83
C GLU A 124 -11.33 -15.27 0.53
N ASP A 125 -10.22 -15.84 1.01
CA ASP A 125 -9.61 -17.14 0.69
C ASP A 125 -9.32 -17.33 -0.81
N THR A 126 -10.35 -17.32 -1.65
CA THR A 126 -10.24 -17.29 -3.12
C THR A 126 -11.46 -16.65 -3.80
N GLU A 127 -12.51 -16.36 -3.05
CA GLU A 127 -13.77 -15.88 -3.57
C GLU A 127 -13.75 -14.36 -3.69
N LEU A 128 -14.12 -13.83 -4.86
CA LEU A 128 -14.40 -12.42 -5.01
C LEU A 128 -15.58 -12.06 -4.10
N LYS A 129 -15.44 -11.01 -3.30
CA LYS A 129 -16.47 -10.48 -2.39
C LYS A 129 -16.91 -9.09 -2.85
N PRO A 130 -17.86 -8.97 -3.79
CA PRO A 130 -18.36 -7.68 -4.27
C PRO A 130 -18.93 -6.80 -3.15
N ASP A 131 -19.53 -7.41 -2.13
CA ASP A 131 -20.12 -6.68 -1.00
C ASP A 131 -19.05 -5.94 -0.17
N LEU A 132 -17.85 -6.52 -0.04
CA LEU A 132 -16.72 -5.89 0.62
C LEU A 132 -16.15 -4.73 -0.18
N VAL A 133 -16.26 -4.71 -1.51
CA VAL A 133 -15.72 -3.63 -2.36
C VAL A 133 -16.34 -2.28 -2.01
N ASN A 134 -17.66 -2.23 -1.79
CA ASN A 134 -18.36 -0.99 -1.46
C ASN A 134 -18.11 -0.53 -0.02
N GLY A 135 -17.86 -1.47 0.90
CA GLY A 135 -17.58 -1.22 2.32
C GLY A 135 -16.10 -1.15 2.67
N TRP A 136 -15.20 -1.34 1.69
CA TRP A 136 -13.78 -1.58 1.93
C TRP A 136 -13.12 -0.48 2.76
N ASP A 137 -13.45 0.77 2.47
CA ASP A 137 -12.92 1.93 3.19
C ASP A 137 -13.26 1.90 4.68
N GLY A 138 -14.45 1.40 5.04
CA GLY A 138 -14.84 1.20 6.43
C GLY A 138 -14.12 0.01 7.04
N GLU A 139 -14.07 -1.12 6.33
CA GLU A 139 -13.42 -2.35 6.79
C GLU A 139 -11.94 -2.10 7.10
N ILE A 140 -11.19 -1.52 6.17
CA ILE A 140 -9.76 -1.26 6.36
C ILE A 140 -9.50 -0.22 7.45
N GLU A 141 -10.44 0.70 7.71
CA GLU A 141 -10.31 1.65 8.82
C GLU A 141 -10.42 0.94 10.17
N THR A 142 -11.14 -0.17 10.28
CA THR A 142 -11.19 -0.97 11.51
C THR A 142 -9.92 -1.79 11.73
N LEU A 143 -9.28 -2.23 10.64
CA LEU A 143 -8.10 -3.11 10.68
C LEU A 143 -6.79 -2.32 10.79
N LEU A 144 -6.63 -1.29 9.96
CA LEU A 144 -5.45 -0.45 9.84
C LEU A 144 -5.89 1.02 9.66
N PRO A 145 -6.28 1.70 10.75
CA PRO A 145 -6.83 3.05 10.67
C PRO A 145 -5.87 4.02 9.99
N LEU A 146 -6.36 4.74 8.99
CA LEU A 146 -5.53 5.63 8.18
C LEU A 146 -4.89 6.75 9.02
N GLY A 147 -5.64 7.28 10.00
CA GLY A 147 -5.20 8.41 10.83
C GLY A 147 -3.94 8.14 11.65
N ILE A 148 -3.63 6.87 11.94
CA ILE A 148 -2.42 6.45 12.67
C ILE A 148 -1.48 5.60 11.80
N SER A 149 -1.70 5.54 10.49
CA SER A 149 -0.90 4.71 9.57
C SER A 149 0.59 5.01 9.59
N ASN A 150 0.99 6.24 9.90
CA ASN A 150 2.39 6.61 10.05
C ASN A 150 3.10 5.92 11.24
N LEU A 151 2.38 5.22 12.11
CA LEU A 151 2.94 4.42 13.21
C LEU A 151 3.23 2.96 12.80
N PHE A 152 2.79 2.51 11.62
CA PHE A 152 2.98 1.12 11.18
C PHE A 152 3.29 0.95 9.68
N LEU A 153 3.07 1.98 8.86
CA LEU A 153 3.51 2.08 7.47
C LEU A 153 4.44 3.29 7.35
N PHE A 154 5.70 3.10 7.73
CA PHE A 154 6.73 4.13 7.65
C PHE A 154 8.05 3.56 7.11
N ASP A 155 8.91 4.42 6.59
CA ASP A 155 10.26 4.06 6.18
C ASP A 155 11.32 4.62 7.13
N GLY A 156 12.58 4.29 6.89
CA GLY A 156 13.69 4.71 7.75
C GLY A 156 13.91 6.24 7.80
N GLU A 157 13.50 6.98 6.77
CA GLU A 157 13.56 8.45 6.80
C GLU A 157 12.50 9.00 7.78
N GLN A 158 11.30 8.43 7.74
CA GLN A 158 10.20 8.78 8.65
C GLN A 158 10.47 8.38 10.10
N VAL A 159 11.17 7.26 10.37
CA VAL A 159 11.60 6.89 11.74
C VAL A 159 12.46 7.98 12.36
N LYS A 160 13.40 8.52 11.58
CA LYS A 160 14.29 9.57 12.05
C LYS A 160 13.50 10.82 12.43
N GLU A 161 12.55 11.24 11.60
CA GLU A 161 11.68 12.38 11.88
C GLU A 161 10.81 12.17 13.13
N LEU A 162 10.26 10.97 13.32
CA LEU A 162 9.48 10.62 14.51
C LEU A 162 10.32 10.73 15.79
N ALA A 163 11.55 10.19 15.77
CA ALA A 163 12.46 10.26 16.90
C ALA A 163 12.94 11.70 17.21
N GLU A 164 13.06 12.56 16.19
CA GLU A 164 13.45 13.96 16.37
C GLU A 164 12.31 14.84 16.91
N ARG A 165 11.04 14.52 16.60
CA ARG A 165 9.86 15.24 17.12
C ARG A 165 9.68 15.11 18.64
N ASP A 166 9.98 13.95 19.20
CA ASP A 166 9.90 13.73 20.66
C ASP A 166 10.95 14.55 21.43
N ASN A 167 12.05 14.95 20.78
CA ASN A 167 13.05 15.84 21.37
C ASN A 167 12.63 17.33 21.35
N LEU A 168 11.48 17.66 20.75
CA LEU A 168 10.95 19.02 20.65
C LEU A 168 9.67 19.16 21.47
N SER A 169 9.80 19.16 22.80
CA SER A 169 8.82 19.80 23.70
C SER A 169 9.52 20.85 24.58
N PRO A 170 8.79 21.88 25.03
CA PRO A 170 9.10 23.28 24.72
C PRO A 170 10.22 23.85 25.58
N SER A 171 10.93 24.84 25.03
CA SER A 171 11.61 25.85 25.84
C SER A 171 10.55 26.56 26.70
N CYS A 172 10.28 26.00 27.87
CA CYS A 172 9.61 26.68 28.96
C CYS A 172 10.68 27.52 29.68
N GLY A 173 10.64 28.84 29.45
CA GLY A 173 11.53 29.83 30.06
C GLY A 173 11.73 30.99 29.08
N GLN A 174 11.43 32.25 29.38
CA GLN A 174 11.22 32.95 30.65
C GLN A 174 10.05 33.93 30.54
#